data_AF-A0A5C1QAZ4-F1
#
_entry.id   AF-A0A5C1QAZ4-F1
#
_cell.length_a   1.000
_cell.length_b   1.000
_cell.length_c   1.000
_cell.angle_alpha   90.00
_cell.angle_beta   90.00
_cell.angle_gamma   90.00
#
_symmetry.space_group_name_H-M   'P 1'
#
loop_
_entity.id
_entity.type
_entity.pdbx_description
1 polymer ?
#
loop_
_entity_poly.entity_id
_entity_poly.type
_entity_poly.pdbx_seq_one_letter_code
_entity_poly.pdbx_strand_id
1 'polypeptide(L)'
;MKRLLIILIFITTFNVFSGNKVSITTNSDRVIAKIFLNRDEYIILNENFLFLTIESDEYNFVFTGYPDGELQESGDVYYSKELSLEGRLLLKDGVEEGDYNINVILGFQTCDKAGICNIPVEVSEEILVKKEGSSYNVPVIIGLLLTISIIIILILKRRRRFE
;
A
#
# COMPACT_ATOMS: atom_id res chain seq x y z
N MET A 1 -55.70 3.70 -37.13
CA MET A 1 -55.11 4.06 -35.82
C MET A 1 -53.89 3.15 -35.59
N LYS A 2 -52.68 3.65 -35.84
CA LYS A 2 -51.43 2.89 -35.69
C LYS A 2 -50.98 2.96 -34.22
N ARG A 3 -51.02 1.83 -33.50
CA ARG A 3 -50.48 1.74 -32.13
C ARG A 3 -48.96 1.63 -32.22
N LEU A 4 -48.28 2.67 -31.75
CA LEU A 4 -46.83 2.71 -31.62
C LEU A 4 -46.44 1.77 -30.47
N LEU A 5 -45.77 0.66 -30.78
CA LEU A 5 -45.24 -0.27 -29.80
C LEU A 5 -43.90 0.30 -29.29
N ILE A 6 -43.92 0.93 -28.12
CA ILE A 6 -42.70 1.40 -27.45
C ILE A 6 -42.09 0.20 -26.73
N ILE A 7 -41.05 -0.37 -27.31
CA ILE A 7 -40.22 -1.39 -26.65
C ILE A 7 -39.25 -0.65 -25.73
N LEU A 8 -39.56 -0.65 -24.42
CA LEU A 8 -38.63 -0.21 -23.39
C LEU A 8 -37.53 -1.28 -23.25
N ILE A 9 -36.38 -1.06 -23.88
CA ILE A 9 -35.17 -1.85 -23.65
C ILE A 9 -34.60 -1.37 -22.31
N PHE A 10 -34.88 -2.14 -21.25
CA PHE A 10 -34.21 -2.00 -19.96
C PHE A 10 -32.78 -2.53 -20.13
N ILE A 11 -31.84 -1.63 -20.47
CA ILE A 11 -30.41 -1.91 -20.38
C ILE A 11 -30.09 -1.94 -18.89
N THR A 12 -30.22 -3.12 -18.28
CA THR A 12 -29.63 -3.37 -16.97
C THR A 12 -28.13 -3.43 -17.18
N THR A 13 -27.43 -2.38 -16.78
CA THR A 13 -25.99 -2.42 -16.61
C THR A 13 -25.72 -3.39 -15.46
N PHE A 14 -25.49 -4.66 -15.79
CA PHE A 14 -24.80 -5.59 -14.89
C PHE A 14 -23.40 -5.03 -14.70
N ASN A 15 -23.22 -4.25 -13.63
CA ASN A 15 -21.90 -4.07 -13.06
C ASN A 15 -21.49 -5.45 -12.54
N VAL A 16 -20.69 -6.18 -13.32
CA VAL A 16 -19.90 -7.30 -12.79
C VAL A 16 -18.89 -6.65 -11.85
N PHE A 17 -19.30 -6.45 -10.60
CA PHE A 17 -18.39 -6.19 -9.50
C PHE A 17 -17.50 -7.43 -9.40
N SER A 18 -16.36 -7.43 -10.09
CA SER A 18 -15.20 -8.17 -9.60
C SER A 18 -14.82 -7.49 -8.29
N GLY A 19 -15.42 -7.95 -7.19
CA GLY A 19 -15.18 -7.44 -5.84
C GLY A 19 -13.76 -7.80 -5.43
N ASN A 20 -12.80 -6.97 -5.81
CA ASN A 20 -11.39 -7.19 -5.49
C ASN A 20 -11.24 -7.22 -3.96
N LYS A 21 -11.11 -8.43 -3.40
CA LYS A 21 -10.82 -8.69 -1.99
C LYS A 21 -9.41 -8.26 -1.60
N VAL A 22 -8.63 -7.73 -2.53
CA VAL A 22 -7.22 -7.41 -2.36
C VAL A 22 -7.01 -5.93 -2.70
N SER A 23 -6.18 -5.26 -1.91
CA SER A 23 -5.64 -3.94 -2.21
C SER A 23 -4.14 -3.97 -1.99
N ILE A 24 -3.37 -3.63 -3.03
CA ILE A 24 -1.91 -3.49 -2.95
C ILE A 24 -1.59 -2.01 -3.10
N THR A 25 -0.76 -1.48 -2.21
CA THR A 25 -0.30 -0.10 -2.26
C THR A 25 1.19 -0.02 -1.97
N THR A 26 1.82 1.04 -2.49
CA THR A 26 3.20 1.40 -2.15
C THR A 26 3.21 2.73 -1.41
N ASN A 27 4.08 2.85 -0.41
CA ASN A 27 4.36 4.11 0.26
C ASN A 27 5.85 4.23 0.50
N SER A 28 6.50 5.13 -0.23
CA SER A 28 7.95 5.36 -0.15
C SER A 28 8.74 4.06 -0.38
N ASP A 29 9.28 3.47 0.69
CA ASP A 29 10.07 2.24 0.69
C ASP A 29 9.27 1.00 1.12
N ARG A 30 7.93 1.06 1.14
CA ARG A 30 7.08 -0.04 1.63
C ARG A 30 6.07 -0.49 0.59
N VAL A 31 5.86 -1.80 0.55
CA VAL A 31 4.74 -2.46 -0.13
C VAL A 31 3.79 -2.97 0.95
N ILE A 32 2.51 -2.65 0.83
CA ILE A 32 1.46 -3.10 1.74
C ILE A 32 0.39 -3.80 0.91
N ALA A 33 0.13 -5.06 1.22
CA ALA A 33 -0.94 -5.84 0.61
C ALA A 33 -2.00 -6.18 1.66
N LYS A 34 -3.24 -5.81 1.39
CA LYS A 34 -4.39 -6.04 2.25
C LYS A 34 -5.34 -7.03 1.63
N ILE A 35 -5.73 -8.04 2.41
CA ILE A 35 -6.72 -9.04 2.03
C ILE A 35 -7.95 -8.84 2.92
N PHE A 36 -9.09 -8.58 2.30
CA PHE A 36 -10.39 -8.42 2.94
C PHE A 36 -11.16 -9.74 2.86
N LEU A 37 -11.45 -10.31 4.02
CA LEU A 37 -12.13 -11.60 4.16
C LEU A 37 -13.63 -11.40 4.39
N ASN A 38 -14.43 -12.30 3.82
CA ASN A 38 -15.84 -12.37 4.15
C ASN A 38 -16.03 -12.88 5.58
N ARG A 39 -17.21 -12.63 6.18
CA ARG A 39 -17.53 -13.04 7.57
C ARG A 39 -17.39 -14.54 7.87
N ASP A 40 -17.42 -15.37 6.84
CA ASP A 40 -17.38 -16.83 6.93
C ASP A 40 -16.09 -17.44 6.37
N GLU A 41 -15.09 -16.60 6.09
CA GLU A 41 -13.78 -17.00 5.58
C GLU A 41 -12.67 -16.72 6.60
N TYR A 42 -11.63 -17.53 6.58
CA TYR A 42 -10.38 -17.27 7.26
C TYR A 42 -9.17 -17.68 6.41
N ILE A 43 -7.99 -17.21 6.79
CA ILE A 43 -6.70 -17.65 6.25
C ILE A 43 -5.95 -18.35 7.37
N ILE A 44 -5.34 -19.48 7.06
CA ILE A 44 -4.38 -20.16 7.93
C ILE A 44 -2.99 -19.66 7.55
N LEU A 45 -2.17 -19.33 8.54
CA LEU A 45 -0.77 -19.01 8.32
C LEU A 45 -0.02 -20.24 7.79
N ASN A 46 0.23 -20.25 6.48
CA ASN A 46 1.05 -21.25 5.80
C ASN A 46 1.90 -20.55 4.74
N GLU A 47 3.21 -20.51 4.93
CA GLU A 47 4.14 -19.72 4.10
C GLU A 47 4.18 -20.17 2.63
N ASN A 48 3.74 -21.40 2.33
CA ASN A 48 3.65 -21.89 0.95
C ASN A 48 2.49 -21.29 0.18
N PHE A 49 1.45 -20.81 0.88
CA PHE A 49 0.24 -20.28 0.27
C PHE A 49 0.00 -18.83 0.63
N LEU A 50 0.55 -18.31 1.73
CA LEU A 50 0.42 -16.93 2.17
C LEU A 50 1.77 -16.23 2.10
N PHE A 51 1.97 -15.40 1.06
CA PHE A 51 3.22 -14.68 0.87
C PHE A 51 3.00 -13.36 0.14
N LEU A 52 3.93 -12.43 0.36
CA LEU A 52 4.06 -11.18 -0.38
C LEU A 52 5.50 -11.12 -0.91
N THR A 53 5.67 -10.83 -2.19
CA THR A 53 6.98 -10.66 -2.82
C THR A 53 6.90 -9.64 -3.96
N ILE A 54 8.04 -9.32 -4.57
CA ILE A 54 8.10 -8.51 -5.77
C ILE A 54 9.01 -9.17 -6.82
N GLU A 55 8.80 -8.80 -8.07
CA GLU A 55 9.77 -8.94 -9.15
C GLU A 55 10.20 -7.53 -9.59
N SER A 56 11.50 -7.25 -9.51
CA SER A 56 12.10 -5.98 -9.90
C SER A 56 13.59 -6.13 -10.19
N ASP A 57 14.07 -5.42 -11.20
CA ASP A 57 15.49 -5.32 -11.51
C ASP A 57 16.20 -4.35 -10.58
N GLU A 58 15.49 -3.39 -9.99
CA GLU A 58 16.01 -2.25 -9.23
C GLU A 58 15.92 -2.42 -7.71
N TYR A 59 14.92 -3.14 -7.21
CA TYR A 59 14.67 -3.29 -5.78
C TYR A 59 14.88 -4.72 -5.29
N ASN A 60 15.51 -4.85 -4.13
CA ASN A 60 15.39 -6.01 -3.26
C ASN A 60 14.15 -5.86 -2.38
N PHE A 61 13.53 -6.98 -2.03
CA PHE A 61 12.38 -7.01 -1.15
C PHE A 61 12.70 -7.73 0.16
N VAL A 62 12.33 -7.10 1.27
CA VAL A 62 12.46 -7.67 2.61
C VAL A 62 11.10 -7.73 3.26
N PHE A 63 10.52 -8.92 3.32
CA PHE A 63 9.25 -9.15 4.01
C PHE A 63 9.39 -8.81 5.51
N THR A 64 8.45 -8.06 6.09
CA THR A 64 8.54 -7.65 7.49
C THR A 64 8.07 -8.72 8.47
N GLY A 65 7.52 -9.82 7.96
CA GLY A 65 6.91 -10.89 8.74
C GLY A 65 5.40 -10.83 8.76
N TYR A 66 4.79 -11.89 9.28
CA TYR A 66 3.34 -12.01 9.41
C TYR A 66 2.85 -11.25 10.65
N PRO A 67 1.69 -10.57 10.58
CA PRO A 67 1.10 -9.94 11.75
C PRO A 67 0.57 -10.99 12.73
N ASP A 68 0.33 -10.56 13.97
CA ASP A 68 -0.32 -11.39 14.99
C ASP A 68 -1.70 -11.86 14.51
N GLY A 69 -1.99 -13.14 14.71
CA GLY A 69 -3.28 -13.77 14.41
C GLY A 69 -3.84 -14.51 15.61
N GLU A 70 -4.98 -15.17 15.42
CA GLU A 70 -5.63 -15.96 16.46
C GLU A 70 -5.03 -17.37 16.51
N LEU A 71 -4.36 -17.72 17.60
CA LEU A 71 -3.82 -19.06 17.81
C LEU A 71 -4.95 -20.05 18.15
N GLN A 72 -5.11 -21.07 17.33
CA GLN A 72 -6.08 -22.14 17.53
C GLN A 72 -5.53 -23.26 18.40
N GLU A 73 -6.42 -24.12 18.91
CA GLU A 73 -6.04 -25.30 19.71
C GLU A 73 -5.13 -26.28 18.95
N SER A 74 -5.20 -26.30 17.61
CA SER A 74 -4.31 -27.09 16.76
C SER A 74 -2.87 -26.57 16.73
N GLY A 75 -2.62 -25.35 17.22
CA GLY A 75 -1.35 -24.64 17.10
C GLY A 75 -1.24 -23.77 15.84
N ASP A 76 -2.24 -23.78 14.98
CA ASP A 76 -2.27 -22.95 13.77
C ASP A 76 -2.69 -21.50 14.08
N VAL A 77 -2.23 -20.54 13.28
CA VAL A 77 -2.57 -19.12 13.41
C VAL A 77 -3.57 -18.71 12.33
N TYR A 78 -4.72 -18.14 12.73
CA TYR A 78 -5.84 -17.80 11.85
C TYR A 78 -6.04 -16.29 11.71
N TYR A 79 -6.49 -15.86 10.53
CA TYR A 79 -6.90 -14.48 10.23
C TYR A 79 -8.33 -14.47 9.66
N SER A 80 -9.25 -13.66 10.22
CA SER A 80 -10.71 -13.78 9.95
C SER A 80 -11.42 -12.48 9.54
N LYS A 81 -10.70 -11.37 9.30
CA LYS A 81 -11.28 -10.08 8.92
C LYS A 81 -10.49 -9.37 7.81
N GLU A 82 -9.38 -8.76 8.20
CA GLU A 82 -8.44 -8.08 7.30
C GLU A 82 -7.07 -8.62 7.66
N LEU A 83 -6.30 -8.98 6.65
CA LEU A 83 -4.90 -9.36 6.79
C LEU A 83 -4.05 -8.36 6.00
N SER A 84 -3.10 -7.73 6.69
CA SER A 84 -2.15 -6.80 6.08
C SER A 84 -0.76 -7.40 6.11
N LEU A 85 -0.21 -7.66 4.93
CA LEU A 85 1.18 -8.06 4.74
C LEU A 85 2.00 -6.84 4.33
N GLU A 86 3.22 -6.73 4.84
CA GLU A 86 4.10 -5.62 4.55
C GLU A 86 5.51 -6.11 4.22
N GLY A 87 6.19 -5.37 3.35
CA GLY A 87 7.60 -5.54 3.10
C GLY A 87 8.27 -4.23 2.73
N ARG A 88 9.59 -4.21 2.86
CA ARG A 88 10.43 -3.06 2.54
C ARG A 88 11.14 -3.25 1.21
N LEU A 89 11.19 -2.18 0.45
CA LEU A 89 11.93 -2.04 -0.80
C LEU A 89 13.30 -1.44 -0.48
N LEU A 90 14.35 -2.15 -0.88
CA LEU A 90 15.73 -1.69 -0.76
C LEU A 90 16.30 -1.55 -2.16
N LEU A 91 16.68 -0.34 -2.57
CA LEU A 91 17.31 -0.12 -3.86
C LEU A 91 18.61 -0.93 -3.94
N LYS A 92 18.82 -1.65 -5.04
CA LYS A 92 20.02 -2.47 -5.23
C LYS A 92 21.25 -1.59 -5.41
N ASP A 93 22.39 -2.12 -4.99
CA ASP A 93 23.68 -1.44 -5.12
C ASP A 93 23.98 -1.13 -6.59
N GLY A 94 24.35 0.13 -6.88
CA GLY A 94 24.69 0.59 -8.22
C GLY A 94 23.50 0.98 -9.09
N VAL A 95 22.26 0.83 -8.61
CA VAL A 95 21.07 1.37 -9.28
C VAL A 95 20.92 2.85 -8.93
N GLU A 96 20.68 3.69 -9.94
CA GLU A 96 20.44 5.11 -9.72
C GLU A 96 19.12 5.37 -8.99
N GLU A 97 19.01 6.50 -8.31
CA GLU A 97 17.77 6.87 -7.66
C GLU A 97 16.75 7.35 -8.71
N GLY A 98 15.57 6.74 -8.76
CA GLY A 98 14.56 7.05 -9.76
C GLY A 98 13.19 6.48 -9.44
N ASP A 99 12.24 6.72 -10.34
CA ASP A 99 10.91 6.11 -10.32
C ASP A 99 10.96 4.82 -11.16
N TYR A 100 10.55 3.70 -10.58
CA TYR A 100 10.62 2.38 -11.24
C TYR A 100 9.31 1.62 -11.08
N ASN A 101 8.95 0.83 -12.10
CA ASN A 101 7.85 -0.12 -12.00
C ASN A 101 8.34 -1.39 -11.32
N ILE A 102 7.56 -1.89 -10.38
CA ILE A 102 7.76 -3.20 -9.77
C ILE A 102 6.52 -4.05 -10.00
N ASN A 103 6.69 -5.35 -10.15
CA ASN A 103 5.56 -6.29 -10.12
C ASN A 103 5.40 -6.83 -8.70
N VAL A 104 4.31 -6.50 -8.01
CA VAL A 104 4.02 -7.01 -6.66
C VAL A 104 3.17 -8.26 -6.79
N ILE A 105 3.57 -9.34 -6.11
CA ILE A 105 2.90 -10.63 -6.14
C ILE A 105 2.43 -10.99 -4.74
N LEU A 106 1.13 -11.28 -4.61
CA LEU A 106 0.48 -11.71 -3.38
C LEU A 106 -0.15 -13.09 -3.60
N GLY A 107 0.31 -14.07 -2.84
CA GLY A 107 -0.32 -15.39 -2.74
C GLY A 107 -1.12 -15.51 -1.45
N PHE A 108 -2.33 -16.08 -1.52
CA PHE A 108 -3.12 -16.45 -0.33
C PHE A 108 -4.10 -17.59 -0.63
N GLN A 109 -4.49 -18.32 0.42
CA GLN A 109 -5.56 -19.31 0.37
C GLN A 109 -6.55 -19.03 1.49
N THR A 110 -7.85 -18.99 1.17
CA THR A 110 -8.93 -18.86 2.16
C THR A 110 -9.61 -20.19 2.40
N CYS A 111 -10.07 -20.41 3.63
CA CYS A 111 -10.90 -21.53 4.02
C CYS A 111 -12.22 -21.03 4.60
N ASP A 112 -13.28 -21.82 4.48
CA ASP A 112 -14.57 -21.53 5.10
C ASP A 112 -14.64 -22.06 6.55
N LYS A 113 -15.65 -21.64 7.29
CA LYS A 113 -15.92 -22.12 8.67
C LYS A 113 -16.13 -23.63 8.80
N ALA A 114 -16.40 -24.35 7.72
CA ALA A 114 -16.50 -25.81 7.73
C ALA A 114 -15.12 -26.49 7.59
N GLY A 115 -14.05 -25.71 7.40
CA GLY A 115 -12.69 -26.21 7.22
C GLY A 115 -12.35 -26.54 5.78
N ILE A 116 -13.18 -26.15 4.81
CA ILE A 116 -12.92 -26.40 3.39
C ILE A 116 -12.11 -25.23 2.82
N CYS A 117 -10.92 -25.54 2.32
CA CYS A 117 -10.04 -24.53 1.73
C CYS A 117 -10.26 -24.40 0.22
N ASN A 118 -10.34 -23.16 -0.25
CA ASN A 118 -10.42 -22.82 -1.66
C ASN A 118 -9.09 -23.09 -2.37
N ILE A 119 -9.09 -23.03 -3.70
CA ILE A 119 -7.84 -23.07 -4.47
C ILE A 119 -7.01 -21.82 -4.11
N PRO A 120 -5.69 -21.93 -3.87
CA PRO A 120 -4.82 -20.78 -3.66
C PRO A 120 -4.92 -19.80 -4.83
N VAL A 121 -4.93 -18.51 -4.49
CA VAL A 121 -5.01 -17.41 -5.44
C VAL A 121 -3.69 -16.65 -5.42
N GLU A 122 -3.20 -16.32 -6.61
CA GLU A 122 -2.08 -15.42 -6.81
C GLU A 122 -2.57 -14.17 -7.55
N VAL A 123 -2.22 -13.01 -7.02
CA VAL A 123 -2.52 -11.71 -7.60
C VAL A 123 -1.21 -11.01 -7.90
N SER A 124 -1.06 -10.54 -9.14
CA SER A 124 0.12 -9.81 -9.63
C SER A 124 -0.32 -8.42 -10.07
N GLU A 125 0.33 -7.38 -9.57
CA GLU A 125 0.02 -5.99 -9.90
C GLU A 125 1.30 -5.18 -10.17
N GLU A 126 1.37 -4.53 -11.33
CA GLU A 126 2.46 -3.62 -11.66
C GLU A 126 2.21 -2.24 -11.02
N ILE A 127 3.17 -1.76 -10.21
CA ILE A 127 3.06 -0.51 -9.46
C ILE A 127 4.30 0.35 -9.69
N LEU A 128 4.07 1.63 -10.01
CA LEU A 128 5.12 2.64 -10.06
C LEU A 128 5.52 3.07 -8.64
N VAL A 129 6.73 2.73 -8.23
CA VAL A 129 7.34 3.23 -6.99
C VAL A 129 7.93 4.60 -7.29
N LYS A 130 7.33 5.62 -6.68
CA LYS A 130 7.84 6.99 -6.78
C LYS A 130 8.83 7.23 -5.66
N LYS A 131 10.01 7.75 -6.00
CA LYS A 131 10.89 8.26 -4.96
C LYS A 131 10.31 9.56 -4.44
N GLU A 132 10.06 9.65 -3.14
CA GLU A 132 9.90 10.96 -2.51
C GLU A 132 11.22 11.70 -2.65
N GLY A 133 11.35 12.50 -3.70
CA GLY A 133 12.49 13.38 -3.89
C GLY A 133 12.63 14.18 -2.60
N SER A 134 13.77 14.03 -1.93
CA SER A 134 14.16 14.72 -0.70
C SER A 134 13.42 16.05 -0.58
N SER A 135 12.30 16.06 0.16
CA SER A 135 11.64 17.28 0.56
C SER A 135 12.56 17.90 1.59
N TYR A 136 13.61 18.56 1.12
CA TYR A 136 14.28 19.56 1.90
C TYR A 136 13.17 20.42 2.49
N ASN A 137 13.15 20.58 3.81
CA ASN A 137 12.21 21.44 4.51
C ASN A 137 12.44 22.90 4.09
N VAL A 138 12.12 23.25 2.84
CA VAL A 138 12.13 24.60 2.28
C VAL A 138 11.41 25.59 3.22
N PRO A 139 10.26 25.26 3.86
CA PRO A 139 9.65 26.19 4.81
C PRO A 139 10.49 26.44 6.07
N VAL A 140 11.28 25.45 6.54
CA VAL A 140 12.12 25.61 7.74
C VAL A 140 13.36 26.46 7.42
N ILE A 141 13.99 26.24 6.26
CA ILE A 141 15.16 27.03 5.83
C ILE A 141 14.77 28.50 5.58
N ILE A 142 13.63 28.74 4.91
CA ILE A 142 13.11 30.11 4.70
C ILE A 142 12.76 30.77 6.04
N GLY A 143 12.13 30.04 6.98
CA GLY A 143 11.83 30.56 8.31
C GLY A 143 13.08 30.98 9.10
N LEU A 144 14.16 30.19 9.01
CA LEU A 144 15.44 30.49 9.66
C LEU A 144 16.12 31.73 9.05
N LEU A 145 16.09 31.90 7.74
CA LEU A 145 16.65 33.08 7.07
C LEU A 145 15.88 34.37 7.42
N LEU A 146 14.56 34.30 7.55
CA LEU A 146 13.74 35.45 7.94
C LEU A 146 13.97 35.88 9.39
N THR A 147 14.11 34.93 10.31
CA THR A 147 14.40 35.24 11.73
C THR A 147 15.78 35.86 11.91
N ILE A 148 16.81 35.36 11.23
CA ILE A 148 18.15 35.97 11.22
C ILE A 148 18.10 37.40 10.68
N SER A 149 17.35 37.63 9.59
CA SER A 149 17.20 38.96 9.00
C SER A 149 16.54 39.95 9.96
N ILE A 150 15.50 39.54 10.69
CA ILE A 150 14.85 40.38 11.71
C ILE A 150 15.80 40.69 12.87
N ILE A 151 16.57 39.72 13.34
CA ILE A 151 17.56 39.91 14.41
C ILE A 151 18.61 40.94 13.99
N ILE A 152 19.15 40.84 12.77
CA ILE A 152 20.13 41.80 12.24
C ILE A 152 19.54 43.21 12.17
N ILE A 153 18.30 43.37 11.69
CA ILE A 153 17.62 44.68 11.64
C ILE A 153 17.46 45.26 13.05
N LEU A 154 17.08 44.45 14.04
CA LEU A 154 16.92 44.90 15.43
C LEU A 154 18.26 45.35 16.04
N ILE A 155 19.34 44.63 15.78
CA ILE A 155 20.70 44.99 16.22
C ILE A 155 21.13 46.32 15.59
N LEU A 156 20.95 46.48 14.28
CA LEU A 156 21.29 47.72 13.57
C LEU A 156 20.46 48.92 14.05
N LYS A 157 19.16 48.73 14.31
CA LYS A 157 18.28 49.78 14.86
C LYS A 157 18.67 50.19 16.28
N ARG A 158 19.17 49.26 17.10
CA ARG A 158 19.64 49.58 18.45
C ARG A 158 20.91 50.44 18.39
N ARG A 159 21.85 50.14 17.49
CA ARG A 159 23.12 50.87 17.36
C ARG A 159 22.93 52.35 16.99
N ARG A 160 22.01 52.66 16.07
CA ARG A 160 21.68 54.07 15.69
C ARG A 160 21.06 54.93 16.79
N ARG A 161 20.59 54.35 17.90
CA ARG A 161 20.01 55.11 19.02
C ARG A 161 21.06 55.55 20.06
N PHE A 162 22.31 55.10 19.91
CA PHE A 162 23.43 55.40 20.81
C PHE A 162 24.52 56.25 20.13
N GLU A 163 24.28 56.71 18.91
CA GLU A 163 25.02 57.77 18.21
C GLU A 163 24.17 59.04 18.22
#